data_AF-A0A954AL58-F1
#
_entry.id   AF-A0A954AL58-F1
#
_cell.length_a   1.000
_cell.length_b   1.000
_cell.length_c   1.000
_cell.angle_alpha   90.00
_cell.angle_beta   90.00
_cell.angle_gamma   90.00
#
_symmetry.space_group_name_H-M   'P 1'
#
loop_
_entity.id
_entity.type
_entity.pdbx_description
1 polymer ?
#
loop_
_entity_poly.entity_id
_entity_poly.type
_entity_poly.pdbx_seq_one_letter_code
_entity_poly.pdbx_strand_id
1 'polypeptide(L)'
;MKKHVLVVIHGVGDASPGSSIMDVSRGLAAKGVSGCRADLVLDGVQYPRILLEGSPIAELVEVNWSDIARPKRNAFGLVHYFAKIIVAMLDVAIRNPEPPPSDTQDEPPPPPQSQRWLARAYRASFEALFFYCIVPPLVTMLWMSLQPMQTWTVVAIGLLGALVLAAMTLYLSKSFRGKFWFGWLWALALILGTVLVVTDRLSLEASVRFSTIAYLGSQVLTGTLLLAALLEIHMQAWSAQQRIARMGLLYLPFFAMSAIGALAWAIALWAVKAANSTAGAFDQWQDLYASTLDSYGYDLAWIELTFALLVGCIAIGVLIVALRYSLLAKRSRSGAGQWARDAVQYVLAAGAALFAALSIVYAVSAISSWRSGWNSSALVIYSWSALRFVPYLPVLLGPVAIAFDVIVDVLFYVDPRDEISTASRLQRRVQPAIEYAKTRGDAPVLVAGHSQGSVIALDVLGQDVKDDGNDGTFLITAGSPIHSLYESFLGSSPGGRAKNRRAQFRTPTRWINLVRNGDYVGGEQNKSNVIEENLGVGGHTGYWKNPNLWDRVLAAMPS
;
A
#
# COMPACT_ATOMS: atom_id res chain seq x y z
N MET A 1 39.03 -18.89 -20.02
CA MET A 1 38.28 -17.84 -19.29
C MET A 1 37.36 -18.54 -18.33
N LYS A 2 37.29 -18.07 -17.08
CA LYS A 2 36.29 -18.58 -16.13
C LYS A 2 34.89 -18.21 -16.63
N LYS A 3 33.94 -19.12 -16.42
CA LYS A 3 32.55 -18.95 -16.88
C LYS A 3 31.68 -18.49 -15.71
N HIS A 4 30.99 -17.38 -15.90
CA HIS A 4 30.07 -16.81 -14.92
C HIS A 4 28.65 -17.29 -15.15
N VAL A 5 27.90 -17.43 -14.04
CA VAL A 5 26.45 -17.57 -14.05
C VAL A 5 25.85 -16.23 -13.61
N LEU A 6 24.90 -15.70 -14.38
CA LEU A 6 24.18 -14.46 -14.07
C LEU A 6 22.76 -14.77 -13.62
N VAL A 7 22.48 -14.49 -12.35
CA VAL A 7 21.14 -14.56 -11.77
C VAL A 7 20.45 -13.20 -11.96
N VAL A 8 19.37 -13.18 -12.73
CA VAL A 8 18.60 -11.97 -13.05
C VAL A 8 17.33 -11.96 -12.22
N ILE A 9 17.24 -10.98 -11.33
CA ILE A 9 16.11 -10.75 -10.43
C ILE A 9 15.34 -9.56 -11.00
N HIS A 10 14.15 -9.82 -11.56
CA HIS A 10 13.36 -8.78 -12.20
C HIS A 10 12.77 -7.80 -11.18
N GLY A 11 12.10 -6.73 -11.60
CA GLY A 11 11.38 -5.81 -10.71
C GLY A 11 9.91 -6.16 -10.58
N VAL A 12 9.16 -5.35 -9.81
CA VAL A 12 7.69 -5.50 -9.75
C VAL A 12 7.07 -5.24 -11.12
N GLY A 13 6.08 -6.06 -11.49
CA GLY A 13 5.24 -5.86 -12.66
C GLY A 13 4.76 -7.18 -13.27
N ASP A 14 4.07 -7.09 -14.40
CA ASP A 14 3.55 -8.24 -15.17
C ASP A 14 4.59 -8.77 -16.17
N ALA A 15 5.86 -8.89 -15.75
CA ALA A 15 6.90 -9.46 -16.59
C ALA A 15 6.66 -10.98 -16.77
N SER A 16 6.41 -11.41 -18.00
CA SER A 16 6.24 -12.82 -18.31
C SER A 16 7.52 -13.63 -18.01
N PRO A 17 7.41 -14.88 -17.53
CA PRO A 17 8.58 -15.72 -17.26
C PRO A 17 9.54 -15.82 -18.45
N GLY A 18 10.79 -15.39 -18.23
CA GLY A 18 11.85 -15.43 -19.24
C GLY A 18 12.02 -14.12 -20.02
N SER A 19 11.10 -13.16 -19.88
CA SER A 19 11.18 -11.88 -20.60
C SER A 19 12.42 -11.07 -20.22
N SER A 20 12.87 -11.15 -18.96
CA SER A 20 14.01 -10.37 -18.47
C SER A 20 15.32 -10.95 -18.98
N ILE A 21 15.50 -12.27 -18.91
CA ILE A 21 16.70 -12.93 -19.46
C ILE A 21 16.74 -12.86 -20.99
N MET A 22 15.60 -12.78 -21.68
CA MET A 22 15.57 -12.53 -23.13
C MET A 22 16.06 -11.12 -23.45
N ASP A 23 15.68 -10.11 -22.66
CA ASP A 23 16.17 -8.74 -22.86
C ASP A 23 17.67 -8.62 -22.54
N VAL A 24 18.14 -9.30 -21.49
CA VAL A 24 19.57 -9.45 -21.18
C VAL A 24 20.30 -10.13 -22.35
N SER A 25 19.78 -11.26 -22.83
CA SER A 25 20.34 -12.02 -23.95
C SER A 25 20.40 -11.18 -25.22
N ARG A 26 19.39 -10.38 -25.55
CA ARG A 26 19.43 -9.45 -26.69
C ARG A 26 20.51 -8.38 -26.55
N GLY A 27 20.66 -7.83 -25.34
CA GLY A 27 21.72 -6.86 -25.04
C GLY A 27 23.12 -7.47 -25.23
N LEU A 28 23.30 -8.74 -24.85
CA LEU A 28 24.54 -9.49 -25.06
C LEU A 28 24.71 -9.96 -26.52
N ALA A 29 23.64 -10.35 -27.22
CA ALA A 29 23.67 -10.83 -28.60
C ALA A 29 24.10 -9.75 -29.60
N ALA A 30 23.85 -8.47 -29.29
CA ALA A 30 24.45 -7.34 -30.01
C ALA A 30 25.99 -7.36 -30.01
N LYS A 31 26.62 -8.25 -29.22
CA LYS A 31 28.05 -8.51 -29.15
C LYS A 31 28.46 -9.87 -29.75
N GLY A 32 27.58 -10.52 -30.52
CA GLY A 32 27.86 -11.79 -31.20
C GLY A 32 27.66 -13.04 -30.33
N VAL A 33 26.98 -12.90 -29.18
CA VAL A 33 26.65 -14.03 -28.29
C VAL A 33 25.39 -14.73 -28.77
N SER A 34 25.44 -16.05 -28.98
CA SER A 34 24.28 -16.91 -29.22
C SER A 34 23.81 -17.55 -27.93
N GLY A 35 22.53 -17.94 -27.86
CA GLY A 35 22.01 -18.65 -26.70
C GLY A 35 20.84 -19.58 -26.99
N CYS A 36 20.72 -20.63 -26.18
CA CYS A 36 19.64 -21.59 -26.23
C CYS A 36 18.79 -21.50 -24.95
N ARG A 37 17.48 -21.35 -25.11
CA ARG A 37 16.54 -21.34 -23.98
C ARG A 37 16.39 -22.74 -23.43
N ALA A 38 16.47 -22.85 -22.11
CA ALA A 38 16.16 -24.04 -21.34
C ALA A 38 15.35 -23.64 -20.11
N ASP A 39 14.83 -24.62 -19.38
CA ASP A 39 14.30 -24.38 -18.04
C ASP A 39 15.19 -25.09 -17.00
N LEU A 40 15.20 -24.55 -15.79
CA LEU A 40 15.91 -25.08 -14.63
C LEU A 40 14.89 -25.31 -13.52
N VAL A 41 14.92 -26.47 -12.87
CA VAL A 41 14.05 -26.76 -11.73
C VAL A 41 14.90 -26.83 -10.47
N LEU A 42 14.66 -25.93 -9.51
CA LEU A 42 15.30 -25.93 -8.19
C LEU A 42 14.19 -26.02 -7.15
N ASP A 43 14.27 -26.99 -6.24
CA ASP A 43 13.28 -27.20 -5.17
C ASP A 43 11.82 -27.26 -5.65
N GLY A 44 11.60 -27.84 -6.83
CA GLY A 44 10.28 -27.93 -7.47
C GLY A 44 9.76 -26.64 -8.09
N VAL A 45 10.56 -25.57 -8.10
CA VAL A 45 10.24 -24.29 -8.75
C VAL A 45 10.97 -24.20 -10.10
N GLN A 46 10.25 -23.78 -11.14
CA GLN A 46 10.81 -23.55 -12.47
C GLN A 46 11.43 -22.14 -12.57
N TYR A 47 12.65 -22.10 -13.11
CA TYR A 47 13.43 -20.90 -13.41
C TYR A 47 13.71 -20.88 -14.92
N PRO A 48 13.26 -19.84 -15.63
CA PRO A 48 13.67 -19.62 -17.01
C PRO A 48 15.20 -19.53 -17.09
N ARG A 49 15.80 -20.19 -18.08
CA ARG A 49 17.25 -20.24 -18.26
C ARG A 49 17.65 -20.01 -19.73
N ILE A 50 18.79 -19.38 -19.94
CA ILE A 50 19.45 -19.34 -21.25
C ILE A 50 20.90 -19.75 -21.09
N LEU A 51 21.34 -20.73 -21.86
CA LEU A 51 22.76 -21.09 -21.99
C LEU A 51 23.36 -20.26 -23.11
N LEU A 52 24.48 -19.60 -22.85
CA LEU A 52 25.15 -18.69 -23.79
C LEU A 52 26.46 -19.30 -24.29
N GLU A 53 26.75 -19.11 -25.58
CA GLU A 53 27.99 -19.52 -26.23
C GLU A 53 28.82 -18.29 -26.62
N GLY A 54 30.15 -18.41 -26.49
CA GLY A 54 31.08 -17.33 -26.86
C GLY A 54 31.11 -16.13 -25.91
N SER A 55 30.45 -16.21 -24.75
CA SER A 55 30.39 -15.15 -23.73
C SER A 55 31.13 -15.57 -22.44
N PRO A 56 31.74 -14.64 -21.68
CA PRO A 56 32.22 -14.93 -20.33
C PRO A 56 31.08 -15.25 -19.36
N ILE A 57 29.86 -14.79 -19.65
CA ILE A 57 28.63 -15.22 -18.98
C ILE A 57 28.11 -16.44 -19.74
N ALA A 58 28.20 -17.61 -19.14
CA ALA A 58 27.81 -18.88 -19.78
C ALA A 58 26.34 -19.24 -19.57
N GLU A 59 25.71 -18.71 -18.53
CA GLU A 59 24.34 -19.07 -18.16
C GLU A 59 23.61 -17.87 -17.56
N LEU A 60 22.36 -17.68 -18.00
CA LEU A 60 21.40 -16.72 -17.44
C LEU A 60 20.31 -17.49 -16.71
N VAL A 61 20.00 -17.11 -15.48
CA VAL A 61 18.88 -17.69 -14.69
C VAL A 61 17.95 -16.57 -14.26
N GLU A 62 16.66 -16.63 -14.61
CA GLU A 62 15.68 -15.63 -14.19
C GLU A 62 15.00 -16.05 -12.89
N VAL A 63 15.04 -15.18 -11.88
CA VAL A 63 14.11 -15.23 -10.75
C VAL A 63 12.93 -14.33 -11.07
N ASN A 64 11.85 -14.96 -11.52
CA ASN A 64 10.58 -14.32 -11.84
C ASN A 64 9.56 -14.56 -10.71
N TRP A 65 8.71 -13.59 -10.40
CA TRP A 65 7.65 -13.70 -9.39
C TRP A 65 6.24 -13.44 -9.92
N SER A 66 6.01 -13.48 -11.24
CA SER A 66 4.67 -13.43 -11.84
C SER A 66 3.76 -14.59 -11.37
N ASP A 67 4.36 -15.65 -10.85
CA ASP A 67 3.69 -16.82 -10.29
C ASP A 67 3.55 -16.77 -8.74
N ILE A 68 4.10 -15.74 -8.07
CA ILE A 68 3.74 -15.51 -6.66
C ILE A 68 2.26 -15.16 -6.63
N ALA A 69 1.50 -15.99 -5.91
CA ALA A 69 0.05 -15.92 -5.87
C ALA A 69 -0.46 -14.49 -5.59
N ARG A 70 -0.99 -13.87 -6.64
CA ARG A 70 -1.75 -12.62 -6.58
C ARG A 70 -3.17 -12.88 -6.07
N PRO A 71 -3.88 -11.87 -5.56
CA PRO A 71 -5.26 -12.03 -5.12
C PRO A 71 -6.11 -12.68 -6.21
N LYS A 72 -7.05 -13.54 -5.79
CA LYS A 72 -8.03 -14.10 -6.71
C LYS A 72 -8.81 -12.95 -7.36
N ARG A 73 -8.95 -12.97 -8.69
CA ARG A 73 -9.72 -11.98 -9.47
C ARG A 73 -11.24 -12.16 -9.31
N ASN A 74 -11.71 -12.33 -8.08
CA ASN A 74 -13.13 -12.35 -7.73
C ASN A 74 -13.41 -11.27 -6.68
N ALA A 75 -14.68 -10.89 -6.50
CA ALA A 75 -15.06 -9.77 -5.63
C ALA A 75 -14.53 -9.94 -4.19
N PHE A 76 -14.61 -11.15 -3.64
CA PHE A 76 -14.09 -11.45 -2.31
C PHE A 76 -12.56 -11.30 -2.24
N GLY A 77 -11.84 -11.79 -3.24
CA GLY A 77 -10.39 -11.64 -3.36
C GLY A 77 -9.96 -10.19 -3.48
N LEU A 78 -10.73 -9.36 -4.18
CA LEU A 78 -10.50 -7.91 -4.26
C LEU A 78 -10.69 -7.22 -2.91
N VAL A 79 -11.79 -7.51 -2.20
CA VAL A 79 -12.06 -6.96 -0.86
C VAL A 79 -10.96 -7.38 0.13
N HIS A 80 -10.57 -8.65 0.10
CA HIS A 80 -9.47 -9.16 0.92
C HIS A 80 -8.14 -8.45 0.63
N TYR A 81 -7.82 -8.30 -0.65
CA TYR A 81 -6.60 -7.64 -1.07
C TYR A 81 -6.58 -6.18 -0.65
N PHE A 82 -7.69 -5.48 -0.82
CA PHE A 82 -7.85 -4.11 -0.39
C PHE A 82 -7.69 -3.96 1.12
N ALA A 83 -8.28 -4.86 1.92
CA ALA A 83 -8.06 -4.90 3.36
C ALA A 83 -6.57 -5.12 3.70
N LYS A 84 -5.86 -6.00 2.98
CA LYS A 84 -4.41 -6.18 3.14
C LYS A 84 -3.63 -4.91 2.86
N ILE A 85 -4.00 -4.16 1.82
CA ILE A 85 -3.32 -2.91 1.45
C ILE A 85 -3.49 -1.86 2.55
N ILE A 86 -4.73 -1.62 3.00
CA ILE A 86 -5.03 -0.71 4.12
C ILE A 86 -4.18 -1.06 5.33
N VAL A 87 -4.19 -2.34 5.67
CA VAL A 87 -3.52 -2.85 6.86
C VAL A 87 -1.99 -2.75 6.70
N ALA A 88 -1.44 -2.96 5.50
CA ALA A 88 -0.02 -2.75 5.22
C ALA A 88 0.39 -1.27 5.31
N MET A 89 -0.41 -0.36 4.75
CA MET A 89 -0.17 1.08 4.82
C MET A 89 -0.09 1.55 6.27
N LEU A 90 -1.07 1.16 7.09
CA LEU A 90 -1.11 1.53 8.51
C LEU A 90 0.07 0.94 9.29
N ASP A 91 0.49 -0.30 9.02
CA ASP A 91 1.66 -0.90 9.67
C ASP A 91 2.96 -0.18 9.34
N VAL A 92 3.17 0.14 8.06
CA VAL A 92 4.36 0.87 7.61
C VAL A 92 4.36 2.29 8.20
N ALA A 93 3.21 2.96 8.23
CA ALA A 93 3.08 4.32 8.75
C ALA A 93 3.50 4.44 10.23
N ILE A 94 3.14 3.47 11.07
CA ILE A 94 3.42 3.50 12.51
C ILE A 94 4.79 2.94 12.89
N ARG A 95 5.45 2.19 11.99
CA ARG A 95 6.71 1.49 12.25
C ARG A 95 7.89 2.46 12.40
N ASN A 96 8.80 2.28 13.36
CA ASN A 96 10.02 3.09 13.40
C ASN A 96 10.84 2.98 12.11
N PRO A 97 11.42 4.08 11.57
CA PRO A 97 12.49 3.98 10.62
C PRO A 97 13.53 3.01 11.17
N GLU A 98 14.00 2.13 10.30
CA GLU A 98 15.17 1.33 10.64
C GLU A 98 16.36 2.29 10.81
N PRO A 99 17.23 2.08 11.81
CA PRO A 99 18.46 2.84 11.89
C PRO A 99 19.24 2.65 10.58
N PRO A 100 19.94 3.69 10.10
CA PRO A 100 20.82 3.53 8.96
C PRO A 100 21.84 2.41 9.25
N PRO A 101 22.35 1.73 8.21
CA PRO A 101 23.43 0.76 8.37
C PRO A 101 24.59 1.38 9.17
N SER A 102 25.22 0.60 10.05
CA SER A 102 26.22 1.04 11.05
C SER A 102 27.46 1.76 10.51
N ASP A 103 27.63 1.79 9.18
CA ASP A 103 28.78 2.42 8.53
C ASP A 103 28.69 3.96 8.55
N THR A 104 27.51 4.53 8.82
CA THR A 104 27.33 5.97 9.11
C THR A 104 27.26 6.18 10.63
N GLN A 105 28.42 6.18 11.30
CA GLN A 105 28.51 6.29 12.77
C GLN A 105 28.07 7.64 13.36
N ASP A 106 27.81 8.66 12.53
CA ASP A 106 27.58 10.03 13.00
C ASP A 106 26.09 10.41 13.20
N GLU A 107 25.14 9.52 12.89
CA GLU A 107 23.73 9.83 13.09
C GLU A 107 23.24 9.48 14.52
N PRO A 108 22.53 10.40 15.21
CA PRO A 108 22.01 10.15 16.54
C PRO A 108 21.04 8.94 16.54
N PRO A 109 21.01 8.15 17.63
CA PRO A 109 20.15 6.97 17.70
C PRO A 109 18.68 7.35 17.50
N PRO A 110 17.90 6.51 16.79
CA PRO A 110 16.49 6.82 16.56
C PRO A 110 15.75 6.95 17.90
N PRO A 111 14.78 7.86 18.01
CA PRO A 111 14.06 8.07 19.24
C PRO A 111 13.35 6.78 19.71
N PRO A 112 13.20 6.59 21.04
CA PRO A 112 12.61 5.39 21.61
C PRO A 112 11.20 5.12 21.08
N GLN A 113 10.87 3.83 20.93
CA GLN A 113 9.62 3.31 20.35
C GLN A 113 8.33 3.73 21.10
N SER A 114 8.45 4.36 22.27
CA SER A 114 7.36 4.93 23.06
C SER A 114 6.75 6.21 22.46
N GLN A 115 7.40 6.87 21.51
CA GLN A 115 6.96 8.17 20.99
C GLN A 115 5.86 8.14 19.90
N ARG A 116 5.13 7.03 19.74
CA ARG A 116 4.12 6.88 18.65
C ARG A 116 2.78 6.31 19.12
N TRP A 117 2.35 6.74 20.28
CA TRP A 117 1.13 6.21 20.86
C TRP A 117 -0.11 6.77 20.14
N LEU A 118 -0.05 7.99 19.59
CA LEU A 118 -1.18 8.59 18.86
C LEU A 118 -1.42 7.88 17.53
N ALA A 119 -0.38 7.63 16.73
CA ALA A 119 -0.53 6.88 15.49
C ALA A 119 -1.03 5.43 15.72
N ARG A 120 -0.63 4.80 16.83
CA ARG A 120 -1.16 3.49 17.25
C ARG A 120 -2.61 3.57 17.73
N ALA A 121 -2.97 4.60 18.49
CA ALA A 121 -4.34 4.85 18.93
C ALA A 121 -5.26 5.12 17.74
N TYR A 122 -4.82 5.92 16.77
CA TYR A 122 -5.52 6.13 15.50
C TYR A 122 -5.77 4.81 14.79
N ARG A 123 -4.74 3.98 14.60
CA ARG A 123 -4.89 2.66 13.98
C ARG A 123 -5.90 1.80 14.74
N ALA A 124 -5.80 1.75 16.07
CA ALA A 124 -6.74 0.98 16.89
C ALA A 124 -8.17 1.49 16.72
N SER A 125 -8.40 2.80 16.73
CA SER A 125 -9.70 3.43 16.46
C SER A 125 -10.22 3.10 15.06
N PHE A 126 -9.35 3.12 14.05
CA PHE A 126 -9.69 2.78 12.68
C PHE A 126 -10.16 1.33 12.56
N GLU A 127 -9.38 0.38 13.11
CA GLU A 127 -9.67 -1.06 13.08
C GLU A 127 -10.88 -1.43 13.97
N ALA A 128 -11.10 -0.70 15.07
CA ALA A 128 -12.14 -1.02 16.05
C ALA A 128 -13.48 -0.33 15.82
N LEU A 129 -13.47 0.91 15.34
CA LEU A 129 -14.66 1.77 15.27
C LEU A 129 -15.03 2.06 13.82
N PHE A 130 -14.14 2.73 13.08
CA PHE A 130 -14.44 3.24 11.75
C PHE A 130 -14.81 2.13 10.76
N PHE A 131 -14.18 0.96 10.88
CA PHE A 131 -14.45 -0.18 10.01
C PHE A 131 -15.86 -0.78 10.21
N TYR A 132 -16.40 -0.73 11.44
CA TYR A 132 -17.65 -1.42 11.80
C TYR A 132 -18.85 -0.49 11.94
N CYS A 133 -18.62 0.81 12.12
CA CYS A 133 -19.66 1.77 12.52
C CYS A 133 -20.78 1.96 11.49
N ILE A 134 -20.61 1.52 10.24
CA ILE A 134 -21.65 1.61 9.20
C ILE A 134 -22.79 0.60 9.42
N VAL A 135 -22.54 -0.55 10.05
CA VAL A 135 -23.54 -1.62 10.12
C VAL A 135 -24.75 -1.26 10.99
N PRO A 136 -24.58 -0.69 12.21
CA PRO A 136 -25.74 -0.40 13.06
C PRO A 136 -26.74 0.60 12.47
N PRO A 137 -26.33 1.73 11.87
CA PRO A 137 -27.25 2.62 11.17
C PRO A 137 -27.99 1.95 10.00
N LEU A 138 -27.35 1.04 9.27
CA LEU A 138 -28.02 0.27 8.21
C LEU A 138 -29.06 -0.70 8.76
N VAL A 139 -28.78 -1.34 9.89
CA VAL A 139 -29.72 -2.22 10.59
C VAL A 139 -30.93 -1.45 11.11
N THR A 140 -30.72 -0.30 11.74
CA THR A 140 -31.83 0.54 12.24
C THR A 140 -32.65 1.15 11.10
N MET A 141 -32.02 1.49 9.98
CA MET A 141 -32.71 1.86 8.73
C MET A 141 -33.65 0.76 8.27
N LEU A 142 -33.18 -0.49 8.22
CA LEU A 142 -34.00 -1.62 7.79
C LEU A 142 -35.12 -1.94 8.79
N TRP A 143 -34.88 -1.88 10.10
CA TRP A 143 -35.93 -2.06 11.11
C TRP A 143 -37.09 -1.08 10.95
N MET A 144 -36.76 0.18 10.69
CA MET A 144 -37.75 1.25 10.60
C MET A 144 -38.43 1.27 9.23
N SER A 145 -37.66 1.10 8.15
CA SER A 145 -38.13 1.17 6.76
C SER A 145 -38.94 -0.03 6.33
N LEU A 146 -39.25 -0.98 7.20
CA LEU A 146 -40.05 -2.14 6.85
C LEU A 146 -41.39 -2.19 7.58
N GLN A 147 -41.73 -1.20 8.41
CA GLN A 147 -42.99 -1.14 9.15
C GLN A 147 -44.25 -1.14 8.25
N PRO A 148 -45.37 -1.77 8.68
CA PRO A 148 -45.56 -2.53 9.93
C PRO A 148 -45.00 -3.97 9.80
N MET A 149 -43.92 -4.28 10.52
CA MET A 149 -43.36 -5.64 10.53
C MET A 149 -43.76 -6.42 11.76
N GLN A 150 -43.95 -7.73 11.56
CA GLN A 150 -43.99 -8.70 12.65
C GLN A 150 -42.63 -8.72 13.36
N THR A 151 -42.65 -8.88 14.70
CA THR A 151 -41.49 -8.89 15.59
C THR A 151 -40.33 -9.77 15.09
N TRP A 152 -40.63 -10.88 14.41
CA TRP A 152 -39.62 -11.80 13.88
C TRP A 152 -38.71 -11.17 12.82
N THR A 153 -39.18 -10.17 12.06
CA THR A 153 -38.34 -9.56 11.03
C THR A 153 -37.29 -8.63 11.64
N VAL A 154 -37.64 -7.90 12.70
CA VAL A 154 -36.68 -7.11 13.49
C VAL A 154 -35.59 -8.03 14.05
N VAL A 155 -35.99 -9.17 14.62
CA VAL A 155 -35.07 -10.22 15.10
C VAL A 155 -34.17 -10.71 13.97
N ALA A 156 -34.76 -11.10 12.83
CA ALA A 156 -34.00 -11.65 11.70
C ALA A 156 -32.95 -10.66 11.16
N ILE A 157 -33.33 -9.39 10.97
CA ILE A 157 -32.41 -8.34 10.50
C ILE A 157 -31.31 -8.07 11.53
N GLY A 158 -31.67 -7.97 12.81
CA GLY A 158 -30.71 -7.72 13.88
C GLY A 158 -29.68 -8.85 14.04
N LEU A 159 -30.15 -10.10 14.03
CA LEU A 159 -29.28 -11.28 14.08
C LEU A 159 -28.44 -11.43 12.82
N LEU A 160 -28.98 -11.13 11.63
CA LEU A 160 -28.22 -11.14 10.39
C LEU A 160 -27.10 -10.09 10.41
N GLY A 161 -27.39 -8.86 10.86
CA GLY A 161 -26.38 -7.81 11.03
C GLY A 161 -25.27 -8.21 12.01
N ALA A 162 -25.64 -8.80 13.14
CA ALA A 162 -24.67 -9.33 14.11
C ALA A 162 -23.84 -10.49 13.55
N LEU A 163 -24.46 -11.41 12.78
CA LEU A 163 -23.77 -12.51 12.12
C LEU A 163 -22.77 -12.01 11.07
N VAL A 164 -23.13 -11.00 10.27
CA VAL A 164 -22.23 -10.36 9.30
C VAL A 164 -21.02 -9.78 10.02
N LEU A 165 -21.23 -9.02 11.10
CA LEU A 165 -20.13 -8.48 11.91
C LEU A 165 -19.23 -9.57 12.49
N ALA A 166 -19.81 -10.62 13.09
CA ALA A 166 -19.07 -11.75 13.63
C ALA A 166 -18.25 -12.48 12.56
N ALA A 167 -18.84 -12.75 11.40
CA ALA A 167 -18.17 -13.41 10.28
C ALA A 167 -17.03 -12.55 9.72
N MET A 168 -17.25 -11.24 9.56
CA MET A 168 -16.21 -10.29 9.17
C MET A 168 -15.09 -10.24 10.21
N THR A 169 -15.39 -10.17 11.50
CA THR A 169 -14.41 -10.17 12.58
C THR A 169 -13.59 -11.45 12.63
N LEU A 170 -14.22 -12.62 12.50
CA LEU A 170 -13.52 -13.91 12.41
C LEU A 170 -12.58 -13.93 11.21
N TYR A 171 -13.08 -13.53 10.05
CA TYR A 171 -12.31 -13.51 8.82
C TYR A 171 -11.09 -12.58 8.90
N LEU A 172 -11.29 -11.34 9.34
CA LEU A 172 -10.24 -10.34 9.46
C LEU A 172 -9.25 -10.70 10.57
N SER A 173 -9.73 -11.17 11.72
CA SER A 173 -8.86 -11.59 12.83
C SER A 173 -7.98 -12.77 12.45
N LYS A 174 -8.50 -13.73 11.69
CA LYS A 174 -7.72 -14.86 11.15
C LYS A 174 -6.71 -14.39 10.10
N SER A 175 -7.11 -13.46 9.23
CA SER A 175 -6.27 -12.95 8.14
C SER A 175 -5.16 -12.00 8.61
N PHE A 176 -5.36 -11.31 9.74
CA PHE A 176 -4.53 -10.19 10.20
C PHE A 176 -4.04 -10.32 11.65
N ARG A 177 -4.15 -11.52 12.25
CA ARG A 177 -3.74 -11.84 13.64
C ARG A 177 -4.33 -10.92 14.73
N GLY A 178 -5.67 -10.90 14.83
CA GLY A 178 -6.36 -10.57 16.10
C GLY A 178 -6.66 -9.09 16.42
N LYS A 179 -6.35 -8.13 15.55
CA LYS A 179 -6.58 -6.70 15.85
C LYS A 179 -8.01 -6.18 15.60
N PHE A 180 -8.83 -6.97 14.91
CA PHE A 180 -10.21 -6.63 14.55
C PHE A 180 -11.26 -7.14 15.56
N TRP A 181 -10.84 -7.49 16.77
CA TRP A 181 -11.70 -8.16 17.76
C TRP A 181 -12.90 -7.33 18.22
N PHE A 182 -12.83 -6.00 18.12
CA PHE A 182 -13.93 -5.10 18.49
C PHE A 182 -15.20 -5.31 17.68
N GLY A 183 -15.16 -5.93 16.50
CA GLY A 183 -16.40 -6.26 15.80
C GLY A 183 -17.27 -7.29 16.56
N TRP A 184 -16.71 -8.04 17.52
CA TRP A 184 -17.51 -8.82 18.47
C TRP A 184 -18.33 -7.93 19.41
N LEU A 185 -17.77 -6.81 19.86
CA LEU A 185 -18.48 -5.85 20.69
C LEU A 185 -19.64 -5.21 19.91
N TRP A 186 -19.41 -4.85 18.64
CA TRP A 186 -20.48 -4.36 17.76
C TRP A 186 -21.55 -5.42 17.49
N ALA A 187 -21.17 -6.69 17.26
CA ALA A 187 -22.12 -7.78 17.09
C ALA A 187 -22.97 -8.00 18.35
N LEU A 188 -22.35 -7.99 19.54
CA LEU A 188 -23.05 -8.10 20.81
C LEU A 188 -23.98 -6.91 21.05
N ALA A 189 -23.54 -5.69 20.75
CA ALA A 189 -24.36 -4.49 20.86
C ALA A 189 -25.59 -4.55 19.95
N LEU A 190 -25.46 -5.08 18.73
CA LEU A 190 -26.60 -5.32 17.84
C LEU A 190 -27.56 -6.38 18.39
N ILE A 191 -27.06 -7.50 18.91
CA ILE A 191 -27.91 -8.52 19.54
C ILE A 191 -28.68 -7.91 20.71
N LEU A 192 -28.00 -7.19 21.59
CA LEU A 192 -28.63 -6.53 22.74
C LEU A 192 -29.66 -5.49 22.29
N GLY A 193 -29.31 -4.63 21.33
CA GLY A 193 -30.24 -3.65 20.76
C GLY A 193 -31.48 -4.31 20.16
N THR A 194 -31.30 -5.42 19.44
CA THR A 194 -32.41 -6.21 18.88
C THR A 194 -33.34 -6.74 19.97
N VAL A 195 -32.77 -7.32 21.04
CA VAL A 195 -33.55 -7.82 22.18
C VAL A 195 -34.31 -6.68 22.86
N LEU A 196 -33.66 -5.54 23.07
CA LEU A 196 -34.30 -4.39 23.70
C LEU A 196 -35.44 -3.79 22.87
N VAL A 197 -35.29 -3.75 21.54
CA VAL A 197 -36.36 -3.32 20.62
C VAL A 197 -37.53 -4.27 20.64
N VAL A 198 -37.27 -5.58 20.55
CA VAL A 198 -38.30 -6.63 20.51
C VAL A 198 -39.06 -6.77 21.83
N THR A 199 -38.44 -6.40 22.95
CA THR A 199 -39.05 -6.41 24.28
C THR A 199 -39.65 -5.06 24.68
N ASP A 200 -39.78 -4.12 23.72
CA ASP A 200 -40.27 -2.75 23.92
C ASP A 200 -39.54 -1.96 25.01
N ARG A 201 -38.30 -2.36 25.34
CA ARG A 201 -37.41 -1.65 26.29
C ARG A 201 -36.65 -0.51 25.62
N LEU A 202 -36.54 -0.54 24.29
CA LEU A 202 -35.89 0.48 23.49
C LEU A 202 -36.75 0.78 22.25
N SER A 203 -37.19 2.03 22.08
CA SER A 203 -37.95 2.39 20.87
C SER A 203 -37.07 2.34 19.61
N LEU A 204 -37.70 2.18 18.45
CA LEU A 204 -37.00 2.26 17.16
C LEU A 204 -36.32 3.62 16.97
N GLU A 205 -36.99 4.72 17.36
CA GLU A 205 -36.42 6.06 17.28
C GLU A 205 -35.18 6.22 18.16
N ALA A 206 -35.22 5.70 19.39
CA ALA A 206 -34.06 5.70 20.27
C ALA A 206 -32.92 4.86 19.69
N SER A 207 -33.24 3.73 19.05
CA SER A 207 -32.25 2.87 18.37
C SER A 207 -31.56 3.61 17.21
N VAL A 208 -32.34 4.32 16.38
CA VAL A 208 -31.79 5.18 15.32
C VAL A 208 -30.84 6.21 15.94
N ARG A 209 -31.29 6.97 16.94
CA ARG A 209 -30.47 7.97 17.64
C ARG A 209 -29.16 7.40 18.17
N PHE A 210 -29.21 6.28 18.91
CA PHE A 210 -28.00 5.65 19.45
C PHE A 210 -27.06 5.18 18.34
N SER A 211 -27.58 4.58 17.27
CA SER A 211 -26.76 4.14 16.14
C SER A 211 -26.10 5.31 15.41
N THR A 212 -26.83 6.42 15.21
CA THR A 212 -26.32 7.66 14.61
C THR A 212 -25.24 8.30 15.48
N ILE A 213 -25.43 8.38 16.80
CA ILE A 213 -24.45 8.91 17.74
C ILE A 213 -23.19 8.04 17.74
N ALA A 214 -23.33 6.71 17.76
CA ALA A 214 -22.19 5.80 17.71
C ALA A 214 -21.41 5.93 16.40
N TYR A 215 -22.11 6.09 15.27
CA TYR A 215 -21.51 6.36 13.96
C TYR A 215 -20.74 7.68 13.95
N LEU A 216 -21.40 8.78 14.34
CA LEU A 216 -20.81 10.11 14.42
C LEU A 216 -19.58 10.13 15.35
N GLY A 217 -19.72 9.60 16.56
CA GLY A 217 -18.66 9.53 17.55
C GLY A 217 -17.45 8.72 17.05
N SER A 218 -17.68 7.62 16.33
CA SER A 218 -16.61 6.82 15.73
C SER A 218 -15.85 7.59 14.66
N GLN A 219 -16.53 8.35 13.81
CA GLN A 219 -15.91 9.18 12.78
C GLN A 219 -15.12 10.34 13.37
N VAL A 220 -15.73 11.08 14.31
CA VAL A 220 -15.08 12.22 14.99
C VAL A 220 -13.84 11.75 15.74
N LEU A 221 -13.95 10.70 16.57
CA LEU A 221 -12.82 10.17 17.33
C LEU A 221 -11.69 9.71 16.41
N THR A 222 -12.01 8.98 15.34
CA THR A 222 -11.00 8.50 14.38
C THR A 222 -10.35 9.67 13.62
N GLY A 223 -11.12 10.68 13.20
CA GLY A 223 -10.61 11.88 12.55
C GLY A 223 -9.70 12.71 13.46
N THR A 224 -10.10 12.91 14.73
CA THR A 224 -9.28 13.60 15.73
C THR A 224 -7.97 12.86 16.02
N LEU A 225 -8.03 11.53 16.18
CA LEU A 225 -6.83 10.73 16.37
C LEU A 225 -5.93 10.73 15.13
N LEU A 226 -6.50 10.78 13.92
CA LEU A 226 -5.72 10.96 12.70
C LEU A 226 -5.00 12.31 12.70
N LEU A 227 -5.70 13.41 12.98
CA LEU A 227 -5.08 14.74 13.10
C LEU A 227 -3.95 14.73 14.13
N ALA A 228 -4.19 14.17 15.31
CA ALA A 228 -3.18 14.07 16.36
C ALA A 228 -1.97 13.21 15.92
N ALA A 229 -2.20 12.11 15.20
CA ALA A 229 -1.14 11.28 14.64
C ALA A 229 -0.33 12.00 13.53
N LEU A 230 -0.99 12.82 12.69
CA LEU A 230 -0.31 13.64 11.69
C LEU A 230 0.59 14.69 12.37
N LEU A 231 0.09 15.34 13.43
CA LEU A 231 0.89 16.27 14.23
C LEU A 231 2.05 15.57 14.94
N GLU A 232 1.80 14.39 15.53
CA GLU A 232 2.84 13.55 16.14
C GLU A 232 3.95 13.27 15.13
N ILE A 233 3.62 12.83 13.90
CA ILE A 233 4.59 12.58 12.81
C ILE A 233 5.30 13.86 12.38
N HIS A 234 4.61 15.00 12.31
CA HIS A 234 5.21 16.27 11.93
C HIS A 234 6.33 16.68 12.89
N MET A 235 6.14 16.44 14.19
CA MET A 235 7.09 16.78 15.24
C MET A 235 8.30 15.82 15.33
N GLN A 236 8.30 14.72 14.57
CA GLN A 236 9.40 13.75 14.61
C GLN A 236 10.62 14.25 13.84
N ALA A 237 11.80 13.94 14.36
CA ALA A 237 13.11 14.19 13.75
C ALA A 237 13.40 13.24 12.58
N TRP A 238 12.49 13.15 11.60
CA TRP A 238 12.67 12.39 10.37
C TRP A 238 12.99 13.31 9.20
N SER A 239 13.39 12.73 8.07
CA SER A 239 13.47 13.48 6.83
C SER A 239 12.07 14.00 6.43
N ALA A 240 12.02 15.11 5.69
CA ALA A 240 10.75 15.63 5.18
C ALA A 240 10.01 14.58 4.34
N GLN A 241 10.75 13.79 3.56
CA GLN A 241 10.22 12.71 2.73
C GLN A 241 9.58 11.60 3.56
N GLN A 242 10.24 11.16 4.63
CA GLN A 242 9.70 10.16 5.56
C GLN A 242 8.43 10.65 6.25
N ARG A 243 8.39 11.92 6.68
CA ARG A 243 7.17 12.50 7.27
C ARG A 243 6.01 12.47 6.28
N ILE A 244 6.24 12.94 5.05
CA ILE A 244 5.22 12.97 3.99
C ILE A 244 4.73 11.55 3.66
N ALA A 245 5.64 10.59 3.50
CA ALA A 245 5.28 9.21 3.23
C ALA A 245 4.35 8.64 4.31
N ARG A 246 4.71 8.84 5.58
CA ARG A 246 3.96 8.30 6.71
C ARG A 246 2.62 8.97 6.91
N MET A 247 2.57 10.30 6.73
CA MET A 247 1.29 11.02 6.70
C MET A 247 0.38 10.46 5.60
N GLY A 248 0.91 10.28 4.38
CA GLY A 248 0.22 9.64 3.25
C GLY A 248 -0.33 8.26 3.61
N LEU A 249 0.50 7.41 4.20
CA LEU A 249 0.14 6.05 4.60
C LEU A 249 -0.88 6.00 5.76
N LEU A 250 -1.08 7.10 6.50
CA LEU A 250 -2.16 7.21 7.50
C LEU A 250 -3.47 7.71 6.90
N TYR A 251 -3.47 8.81 6.13
CA TYR A 251 -4.74 9.41 5.69
C TYR A 251 -5.34 8.72 4.45
N LEU A 252 -4.52 8.11 3.58
CA LEU A 252 -5.02 7.43 2.38
C LEU A 252 -5.95 6.25 2.71
N PRO A 253 -5.64 5.36 3.68
CA PRO A 253 -6.60 4.35 4.14
C PRO A 253 -7.94 4.92 4.60
N PHE A 254 -7.91 6.07 5.29
CA PHE A 254 -9.12 6.77 5.71
C PHE A 254 -9.96 7.26 4.53
N PHE A 255 -9.33 7.83 3.50
CA PHE A 255 -10.03 8.25 2.28
C PHE A 255 -10.63 7.07 1.53
N ALA A 256 -9.85 6.01 1.36
CA ALA A 256 -10.30 4.84 0.63
C ALA A 256 -11.50 4.18 1.35
N MET A 257 -11.43 4.05 2.67
CA MET A 257 -12.55 3.53 3.47
C MET A 257 -13.75 4.48 3.52
N SER A 258 -13.53 5.80 3.60
CA SER A 258 -14.63 6.77 3.53
C SER A 258 -15.36 6.72 2.19
N ALA A 259 -14.63 6.62 1.07
CA ALA A 259 -15.23 6.49 -0.26
C ALA A 259 -16.04 5.19 -0.41
N ILE A 260 -15.53 4.07 0.12
CA ILE A 260 -16.26 2.80 0.15
C ILE A 260 -17.48 2.89 1.06
N GLY A 261 -17.36 3.53 2.22
CA GLY A 261 -18.47 3.76 3.14
C GLY A 261 -19.58 4.58 2.51
N ALA A 262 -19.24 5.67 1.81
CA ALA A 262 -20.20 6.49 1.08
C ALA A 262 -20.90 5.71 -0.04
N LEU A 263 -20.17 4.88 -0.78
CA LEU A 263 -20.73 3.99 -1.80
C LEU A 263 -21.68 2.95 -1.18
N ALA A 264 -21.28 2.33 -0.07
CA ALA A 264 -22.11 1.36 0.64
C ALA A 264 -23.40 2.00 1.17
N TRP A 265 -23.31 3.20 1.74
CA TRP A 265 -24.47 4.00 2.14
C TRP A 265 -25.40 4.29 0.96
N ALA A 266 -24.87 4.80 -0.15
CA ALA A 266 -25.66 5.12 -1.33
C ALA A 266 -26.42 3.88 -1.85
N ILE A 267 -25.73 2.74 -1.99
CA ILE A 267 -26.33 1.48 -2.44
C ILE A 267 -27.43 1.03 -1.48
N ALA A 268 -27.18 1.07 -0.17
CA ALA A 268 -28.15 0.61 0.82
C ALA A 268 -29.39 1.51 0.86
N LEU A 269 -29.21 2.84 0.84
CA LEU A 269 -30.31 3.81 0.81
C LEU A 269 -31.17 3.64 -0.46
N TRP A 270 -30.54 3.45 -1.63
CA TRP A 270 -31.24 3.17 -2.88
C TRP A 270 -32.01 1.85 -2.82
N ALA A 271 -31.41 0.78 -2.30
CA ALA A 271 -32.04 -0.52 -2.18
C ALA A 271 -33.27 -0.48 -1.26
N VAL A 272 -33.16 0.18 -0.10
CA VAL A 272 -34.28 0.34 0.83
C VAL A 272 -35.39 1.19 0.23
N LYS A 273 -35.06 2.33 -0.39
CA LYS A 273 -36.05 3.17 -1.06
C LYS A 273 -36.77 2.43 -2.20
N ALA A 274 -36.05 1.61 -2.96
CA ALA A 274 -36.64 0.80 -4.04
C ALA A 274 -37.54 -0.32 -3.49
N ALA A 275 -37.16 -0.93 -2.36
CA ALA A 275 -37.92 -2.01 -1.74
C ALA A 275 -39.15 -1.53 -0.97
N ASN A 276 -39.14 -0.28 -0.45
CA ASN A 276 -40.24 0.30 0.30
C ASN A 276 -40.86 1.50 -0.44
N SER A 277 -41.64 1.21 -1.48
CA SER A 277 -42.33 2.23 -2.27
C SER A 277 -43.51 2.89 -1.53
N THR A 278 -43.91 2.39 -0.36
CA THR A 278 -44.94 2.98 0.50
C THR A 278 -44.34 4.11 1.36
N ALA A 279 -44.70 5.34 0.99
CA ALA A 279 -43.93 6.58 1.13
C ALA A 279 -43.90 7.26 2.53
N GLY A 280 -43.56 6.54 3.61
CA GLY A 280 -43.46 7.19 4.94
C GLY A 280 -42.30 6.73 5.81
N ALA A 281 -42.09 5.41 5.94
CA ALA A 281 -41.19 4.88 6.97
C ALA A 281 -39.70 5.15 6.70
N PHE A 282 -39.29 5.11 5.43
CA PHE A 282 -37.93 5.47 5.02
C PHE A 282 -37.64 6.96 5.26
N ASP A 283 -38.58 7.83 4.89
CA ASP A 283 -38.45 9.27 5.10
C ASP A 283 -38.42 9.61 6.60
N GLN A 284 -39.25 8.94 7.41
CA GLN A 284 -39.22 9.09 8.86
C GLN A 284 -37.87 8.66 9.47
N TRP A 285 -37.27 7.56 8.99
CA TRP A 285 -35.93 7.16 9.42
C TRP A 285 -34.89 8.23 9.04
N GLN A 286 -34.96 8.75 7.82
CA GLN A 286 -34.03 9.75 7.32
C GLN A 286 -34.13 11.06 8.12
N ASP A 287 -35.35 11.50 8.44
CA ASP A 287 -35.60 12.70 9.24
C ASP A 287 -35.07 12.54 10.67
N LEU A 288 -35.24 11.35 11.28
CA LEU A 288 -34.65 11.04 12.58
C LEU A 288 -33.12 10.99 12.53
N TYR A 289 -32.55 10.38 11.48
CA TYR A 289 -31.10 10.32 11.27
C TYR A 289 -30.51 11.73 11.13
N ALA A 290 -31.08 12.56 10.24
CA ALA A 290 -30.65 13.92 9.99
C ALA A 290 -30.83 14.81 11.23
N SER A 291 -32.00 14.80 11.87
CA SER A 291 -32.25 15.61 13.07
C SER A 291 -31.34 15.22 14.25
N THR A 292 -30.97 13.94 14.36
CA THR A 292 -29.99 13.50 15.36
C THR A 292 -28.62 14.12 15.06
N LEU A 293 -28.13 14.05 13.81
CA LEU A 293 -26.88 14.69 13.43
C LEU A 293 -26.91 16.21 13.68
N ASP A 294 -28.01 16.87 13.32
CA ASP A 294 -28.22 18.30 13.52
C ASP A 294 -28.20 18.72 15.00
N SER A 295 -28.66 17.84 15.90
CA SER A 295 -28.62 18.07 17.36
C SER A 295 -27.20 18.11 17.93
N TYR A 296 -26.22 17.57 17.20
CA TYR A 296 -24.79 17.60 17.54
C TYR A 296 -23.99 18.56 16.65
N GLY A 297 -24.66 19.45 15.90
CA GLY A 297 -23.98 20.42 15.01
C GLY A 297 -23.28 19.77 13.81
N TYR A 298 -23.69 18.55 13.43
CA TYR A 298 -23.11 17.82 12.31
C TYR A 298 -23.93 18.04 11.04
N ASP A 299 -23.51 19.00 10.23
CA ASP A 299 -24.11 19.25 8.91
C ASP A 299 -23.60 18.21 7.91
N LEU A 300 -24.38 17.14 7.71
CA LEU A 300 -24.02 16.02 6.85
C LEU A 300 -23.71 16.46 5.41
N ALA A 301 -24.51 17.36 4.84
CA ALA A 301 -24.37 17.80 3.45
C ALA A 301 -23.04 18.55 3.25
N TRP A 302 -22.77 19.53 4.13
CA TRP A 302 -21.55 20.32 4.07
C TRP A 302 -20.30 19.48 4.28
N ILE A 303 -20.35 18.60 5.28
CA ILE A 303 -19.24 17.74 5.65
C ILE A 303 -18.87 16.80 4.51
N GLU A 304 -19.87 16.13 3.95
CA GLU A 304 -19.66 15.19 2.87
C GLU A 304 -19.24 15.93 1.57
N LEU A 305 -19.81 17.10 1.27
CA LEU A 305 -19.32 17.89 0.13
C LEU A 305 -17.84 18.27 0.30
N THR A 306 -17.47 18.79 1.47
CA THR A 306 -16.08 19.21 1.74
C THR A 306 -15.13 18.03 1.60
N PHE A 307 -15.49 16.87 2.17
CA PHE A 307 -14.71 15.66 2.02
C PHE A 307 -14.57 15.22 0.56
N ALA A 308 -15.65 15.32 -0.23
CA ALA A 308 -15.64 14.97 -1.64
C ALA A 308 -14.72 15.87 -2.47
N LEU A 309 -14.79 17.18 -2.23
CA LEU A 309 -13.93 18.17 -2.87
C LEU A 309 -12.46 17.91 -2.55
N LEU A 310 -12.13 17.61 -1.28
CA LEU A 310 -10.75 17.34 -0.87
C LEU A 310 -10.16 16.10 -1.54
N VAL A 311 -10.89 14.99 -1.54
CA VAL A 311 -10.48 13.76 -2.24
C VAL A 311 -10.32 14.03 -3.75
N GLY A 312 -11.26 14.78 -4.33
CA GLY A 312 -11.20 15.21 -5.73
C GLY A 312 -9.96 16.04 -6.05
N CYS A 313 -9.64 17.05 -5.22
CA CYS A 313 -8.46 17.91 -5.40
C CYS A 313 -7.16 17.11 -5.36
N ILE A 314 -7.02 16.15 -4.43
CA ILE A 314 -5.83 15.30 -4.33
C ILE A 314 -5.71 14.43 -5.58
N ALA A 315 -6.81 13.81 -6.02
CA ALA A 315 -6.81 12.98 -7.21
C ALA A 315 -6.48 13.77 -8.48
N ILE A 316 -7.02 14.99 -8.62
CA ILE A 316 -6.66 15.92 -9.71
C ILE A 316 -5.18 16.27 -9.64
N GLY A 317 -4.64 16.54 -8.44
CA GLY A 317 -3.21 16.79 -8.23
C GLY A 317 -2.34 15.63 -8.74
N VAL A 318 -2.67 14.39 -8.35
CA VAL A 318 -1.97 13.18 -8.84
C VAL A 318 -2.07 13.05 -10.35
N LEU A 319 -3.25 13.29 -10.94
CA LEU A 319 -3.45 13.22 -12.38
C LEU A 319 -2.61 14.26 -13.14
N ILE A 320 -2.55 15.51 -12.64
CA ILE A 320 -1.72 16.57 -13.21
C ILE A 320 -0.24 16.15 -13.18
N VAL A 321 0.22 15.56 -12.08
CA VAL A 321 1.59 15.04 -11.98
C VAL A 321 1.86 13.95 -13.01
N ALA A 322 0.98 12.96 -13.12
CA ALA A 322 1.11 11.87 -14.09
C ALA A 322 1.12 12.35 -15.55
N LEU A 323 0.22 13.27 -15.90
CA LEU A 323 0.12 13.84 -17.25
C LEU A 323 1.37 14.64 -17.59
N ARG A 324 1.84 15.52 -16.69
CA ARG A 324 3.02 16.34 -16.93
C ARG A 324 4.30 15.51 -16.97
N TYR A 325 4.43 14.49 -16.11
CA TYR A 325 5.53 13.54 -16.20
C TYR A 325 5.55 12.85 -17.57
N SER A 326 4.41 12.35 -18.03
CA SER A 326 4.29 11.68 -19.34
C SER A 326 4.70 12.59 -20.50
N LEU A 327 4.34 13.88 -20.44
CA LEU A 327 4.73 14.87 -21.44
C LEU A 327 6.23 15.21 -21.39
N LEU A 328 6.81 15.35 -20.20
CA LEU A 328 8.24 15.65 -20.03
C LEU A 328 9.13 14.46 -20.39
N ALA A 329 8.73 13.25 -20.01
CA ALA A 329 9.43 12.00 -20.32
C ALA A 329 9.49 11.75 -21.83
N LYS A 330 8.40 12.00 -22.56
CA LYS A 330 8.39 11.93 -24.04
C LYS A 330 9.35 12.92 -24.70
N ARG A 331 9.64 14.05 -24.05
CA ARG A 331 10.57 15.08 -24.55
C ARG A 331 12.02 14.83 -24.13
N SER A 332 12.32 13.70 -23.48
CA SER A 332 13.69 13.33 -23.11
C SER A 332 14.40 14.39 -22.24
N ARG A 333 13.64 15.21 -21.50
CA ARG A 333 14.21 16.26 -20.65
C ARG A 333 14.85 15.63 -19.40
N SER A 334 16.12 15.97 -19.16
CA SER A 334 16.79 15.68 -17.89
C SER A 334 15.96 16.26 -16.73
N GLY A 335 15.79 15.47 -15.67
CA GLY A 335 15.06 15.90 -14.46
C GLY A 335 13.54 15.69 -14.46
N ALA A 336 12.94 15.11 -15.52
CA ALA A 336 11.51 14.78 -15.52
C ALA A 336 11.11 13.87 -14.35
N GLY A 337 11.97 12.90 -14.00
CA GLY A 337 11.73 11.98 -12.89
C GLY A 337 11.84 12.65 -11.52
N GLN A 338 12.85 13.50 -11.32
CA GLN A 338 13.00 14.29 -10.09
C GLN A 338 11.79 15.20 -9.87
N TRP A 339 11.37 15.93 -10.90
CA TRP A 339 10.18 16.78 -10.83
C TRP A 339 8.93 15.98 -10.43
N ALA A 340 8.73 14.79 -11.00
CA ALA A 340 7.57 13.95 -10.67
C ALA A 340 7.62 13.49 -9.20
N ARG A 341 8.79 13.10 -8.69
CA ARG A 341 8.99 12.77 -7.26
C ARG A 341 8.61 13.95 -6.37
N ASP A 342 9.17 15.12 -6.65
CA ASP A 342 8.92 16.33 -5.86
C ASP A 342 7.42 16.71 -5.91
N ALA A 343 6.80 16.64 -7.09
CA ALA A 343 5.40 16.97 -7.27
C ALA A 343 4.46 15.98 -6.53
N VAL A 344 4.76 14.67 -6.56
CA VAL A 344 4.02 13.69 -5.74
C VAL A 344 4.18 13.99 -4.26
N GLN A 345 5.38 14.34 -3.80
CA GLN A 345 5.62 14.74 -2.41
C GLN A 345 4.77 15.95 -2.02
N TYR A 346 4.68 16.98 -2.87
CA TYR A 346 3.81 18.13 -2.63
C TYR A 346 2.33 17.76 -2.57
N VAL A 347 1.85 16.90 -3.47
CA VAL A 347 0.45 16.43 -3.45
C VAL A 347 0.14 15.68 -2.16
N LEU A 348 1.05 14.82 -1.71
CA LEU A 348 0.88 14.08 -0.45
C LEU A 348 0.91 15.01 0.78
N ALA A 349 1.83 15.98 0.80
CA ALA A 349 1.91 16.98 1.87
C ALA A 349 0.66 17.87 1.92
N ALA A 350 0.19 18.34 0.76
CA ALA A 350 -1.04 19.10 0.63
C ALA A 350 -2.25 18.28 1.10
N GLY A 351 -2.30 16.98 0.77
CA GLY A 351 -3.36 16.09 1.24
C GLY A 351 -3.45 16.01 2.77
N ALA A 352 -2.31 15.89 3.45
CA ALA A 352 -2.26 15.90 4.92
C ALA A 352 -2.73 17.25 5.50
N ALA A 353 -2.28 18.36 4.94
CA ALA A 353 -2.67 19.70 5.39
C ALA A 353 -4.17 19.97 5.20
N LEU A 354 -4.71 19.60 4.03
CA LEU A 354 -6.12 19.70 3.71
C LEU A 354 -6.98 18.86 4.67
N PHE A 355 -6.50 17.67 5.04
CA PHE A 355 -7.18 16.83 6.03
C PHE A 355 -7.16 17.43 7.43
N ALA A 356 -6.04 18.04 7.82
CA ALA A 356 -5.95 18.73 9.09
C ALA A 356 -6.93 19.89 9.17
N ALA A 357 -7.01 20.70 8.10
CA ALA A 357 -7.99 21.77 7.98
C ALA A 357 -9.42 21.23 8.06
N LEU A 358 -9.72 20.12 7.37
CA LEU A 358 -11.01 19.45 7.44
C LEU A 358 -11.35 19.04 8.87
N SER A 359 -10.44 18.35 9.56
CA SER A 359 -10.65 17.89 10.93
C SER A 359 -10.93 19.05 11.89
N ILE A 360 -10.28 20.20 11.69
CA ILE A 360 -10.56 21.44 12.43
C ILE A 360 -11.96 21.96 12.11
N VAL A 361 -12.36 22.01 10.83
CA VAL A 361 -13.71 22.41 10.42
C VAL A 361 -14.77 21.51 11.07
N TYR A 362 -14.55 20.19 11.09
CA TYR A 362 -15.43 19.24 11.77
C TYR A 362 -15.54 19.54 13.27
N ALA A 363 -14.40 19.71 13.96
CA ALA A 363 -14.38 19.99 15.39
C ALA A 363 -15.07 21.32 15.73
N VAL A 364 -14.81 22.37 14.95
CA VAL A 364 -15.44 23.68 15.11
C VAL A 364 -16.93 23.62 14.80
N SER A 365 -17.36 22.92 13.75
CA SER A 365 -18.78 22.74 13.42
C SER A 365 -19.53 22.06 14.57
N ALA A 366 -18.97 20.97 15.10
CA ALA A 366 -19.55 20.23 16.22
C ALA A 366 -19.69 21.09 17.49
N ILE A 367 -18.73 21.97 17.77
CA ILE A 367 -18.76 22.85 18.95
C ILE A 367 -19.69 24.06 18.74
N SER A 368 -19.61 24.69 17.57
CA SER A 368 -20.31 25.94 17.28
C SER A 368 -21.79 25.77 16.96
N SER A 369 -22.24 24.52 16.73
CA SER A 369 -23.59 24.24 16.24
C SER A 369 -23.94 24.99 14.94
N TRP A 370 -22.92 25.36 14.15
CA TRP A 370 -23.10 26.05 12.86
C TRP A 370 -23.82 25.16 11.85
N ARG A 371 -24.62 25.78 10.96
CA ARG A 371 -25.46 25.09 9.97
C ARG A 371 -25.39 25.80 8.63
N SER A 372 -25.23 25.05 7.53
CA SER A 372 -25.24 25.60 6.17
C SER A 372 -26.64 25.95 5.67
N GLY A 373 -27.69 25.38 6.29
CA GLY A 373 -29.07 25.49 5.83
C GLY A 373 -29.39 24.61 4.62
N TRP A 374 -28.44 23.80 4.14
CA TRP A 374 -28.66 22.84 3.06
C TRP A 374 -29.43 21.63 3.58
N ASN A 375 -30.75 21.67 3.43
CA ASN A 375 -31.58 20.51 3.69
C ASN A 375 -31.60 19.61 2.45
N SER A 376 -30.95 18.46 2.52
CA SER A 376 -30.96 17.43 1.48
C SER A 376 -31.15 16.07 2.13
N SER A 377 -31.87 15.19 1.45
CA SER A 377 -32.04 13.81 1.90
C SER A 377 -30.68 13.11 2.02
N ALA A 378 -30.52 12.27 3.05
CA ALA A 378 -29.30 11.47 3.24
C ALA A 378 -28.97 10.65 1.98
N LEU A 379 -30.00 10.15 1.27
CA LEU A 379 -29.85 9.49 -0.02
C LEU A 379 -29.12 10.36 -1.05
N VAL A 380 -29.54 11.61 -1.23
CA VAL A 380 -28.92 12.54 -2.19
C VAL A 380 -27.48 12.84 -1.76
N ILE A 381 -27.26 13.15 -0.48
CA ILE A 381 -25.93 13.48 0.04
C ILE A 381 -24.96 12.31 -0.17
N TYR A 382 -25.32 11.09 0.23
CA TYR A 382 -24.46 9.92 0.07
C TYR A 382 -24.29 9.51 -1.40
N SER A 383 -25.29 9.75 -2.25
CA SER A 383 -25.16 9.51 -3.71
C SER A 383 -24.11 10.43 -4.33
N TRP A 384 -24.11 11.73 -3.99
CA TRP A 384 -23.04 12.65 -4.41
C TRP A 384 -21.69 12.29 -3.79
N SER A 385 -21.69 11.87 -2.53
CA SER A 385 -20.47 11.45 -1.82
C SER A 385 -19.84 10.20 -2.43
N ALA A 386 -20.64 9.27 -2.96
CA ALA A 386 -20.14 8.09 -3.64
C ALA A 386 -19.35 8.44 -4.91
N LEU A 387 -19.53 9.63 -5.49
CA LEU A 387 -18.70 10.11 -6.61
C LEU A 387 -17.22 10.30 -6.20
N ARG A 388 -16.89 10.34 -4.91
CA ARG A 388 -15.51 10.23 -4.41
C ARG A 388 -14.80 8.97 -4.88
N PHE A 389 -15.55 7.93 -5.26
CA PHE A 389 -14.99 6.71 -5.79
C PHE A 389 -14.52 6.85 -7.25
N VAL A 390 -15.09 7.81 -8.01
CA VAL A 390 -14.80 8.00 -9.44
C VAL A 390 -13.31 8.18 -9.72
N PRO A 391 -12.56 9.00 -8.98
CA PRO A 391 -11.12 9.15 -9.21
C PRO A 391 -10.30 7.88 -8.96
N TYR A 392 -10.85 6.89 -8.25
CA TYR A 392 -10.21 5.59 -8.02
C TYR A 392 -10.54 4.56 -9.11
N LEU A 393 -11.58 4.78 -9.93
CA LEU A 393 -11.92 3.86 -11.02
C LEU A 393 -10.79 3.64 -12.04
N PRO A 394 -10.01 4.67 -12.44
CA PRO A 394 -8.83 4.46 -13.28
C PRO A 394 -7.76 3.60 -12.60
N VAL A 395 -7.64 3.64 -11.28
CA VAL A 395 -6.71 2.77 -10.53
C VAL A 395 -7.13 1.31 -10.66
N LEU A 396 -8.42 1.04 -10.84
CA LEU A 396 -8.95 -0.31 -11.05
C LEU A 396 -8.85 -0.78 -12.50
N LEU A 397 -8.58 0.11 -13.47
CA LEU A 397 -8.63 -0.18 -14.90
C LEU A 397 -7.43 0.42 -15.67
N GLY A 398 -6.61 -0.43 -16.27
CA GLY A 398 -5.58 -0.01 -17.24
C GLY A 398 -4.21 0.33 -16.64
N PRO A 399 -3.45 1.31 -17.21
CA PRO A 399 -2.05 1.56 -16.84
C PRO A 399 -1.83 2.01 -15.39
N VAL A 400 -2.82 2.65 -14.76
CA VAL A 400 -2.72 3.10 -13.35
C VAL A 400 -2.78 1.91 -12.39
N ALA A 401 -3.46 0.83 -12.78
CA ALA A 401 -3.49 -0.41 -12.01
C ALA A 401 -2.08 -1.01 -11.85
N ILE A 402 -1.24 -0.91 -12.89
CA ILE A 402 0.17 -1.35 -12.84
C ILE A 402 0.95 -0.54 -11.81
N ALA A 403 0.79 0.78 -11.80
CA ALA A 403 1.45 1.64 -10.82
C ALA A 403 0.98 1.33 -9.38
N PHE A 404 -0.31 1.04 -9.21
CA PHE A 404 -0.86 0.63 -7.94
C PHE A 404 -0.33 -0.73 -7.48
N ASP A 405 -0.27 -1.73 -8.36
CA ASP A 405 0.35 -3.03 -8.07
C ASP A 405 1.81 -2.88 -7.62
N VAL A 406 2.57 -1.98 -8.27
CA VAL A 406 3.94 -1.65 -7.84
C VAL A 406 3.98 -1.09 -6.41
N ILE A 407 3.12 -0.12 -6.10
CA ILE A 407 3.04 0.45 -4.73
C ILE A 407 2.69 -0.64 -3.72
N VAL A 408 1.73 -1.52 -4.05
CA VAL A 408 1.28 -2.58 -3.17
C VAL A 408 2.38 -3.61 -2.92
N ASP A 409 3.13 -4.01 -3.95
CA ASP A 409 4.23 -4.96 -3.80
C ASP A 409 5.38 -4.39 -2.98
N VAL A 410 5.67 -3.09 -3.10
CA VAL A 410 6.61 -2.39 -2.22
C VAL A 410 6.12 -2.43 -0.77
N LEU A 411 4.85 -2.07 -0.55
CA LEU A 411 4.23 -2.06 0.79
C LEU A 411 4.22 -3.44 1.43
N PHE A 412 3.86 -4.48 0.68
CA PHE A 412 3.90 -5.84 1.18
C PHE A 412 5.33 -6.30 1.42
N TYR A 413 6.28 -5.92 0.57
CA TYR A 413 7.67 -6.28 0.83
C TYR A 413 8.22 -5.67 2.12
N VAL A 414 7.84 -4.43 2.45
CA VAL A 414 8.29 -3.75 3.69
C VAL A 414 7.45 -4.07 4.93
N ASP A 415 6.27 -4.69 4.77
CA ASP A 415 5.38 -5.03 5.88
C ASP A 415 6.08 -6.02 6.84
N PRO A 416 6.04 -5.78 8.17
CA PRO A 416 6.75 -6.60 9.14
C PRO A 416 6.05 -7.94 9.46
N ARG A 417 4.83 -8.19 8.97
CA ARG A 417 4.05 -9.38 9.31
C ARG A 417 4.16 -10.41 8.19
N ASP A 418 4.53 -11.63 8.55
CA ASP A 418 4.70 -12.72 7.57
C ASP A 418 3.42 -13.07 6.77
N GLU A 419 2.22 -12.76 7.29
CA GLU A 419 0.93 -12.99 6.59
C GLU A 419 0.75 -12.13 5.33
N ILE A 420 1.27 -10.90 5.40
CA ILE A 420 1.17 -9.89 4.36
C ILE A 420 2.49 -9.82 3.60
N SER A 421 3.61 -9.96 4.32
CA SER A 421 4.93 -9.76 3.79
C SER A 421 5.27 -10.74 2.66
N THR A 422 5.77 -10.18 1.56
CA THR A 422 6.30 -10.97 0.44
C THR A 422 7.81 -11.23 0.59
N ALA A 423 8.50 -10.56 1.51
CA ALA A 423 9.96 -10.61 1.64
C ALA A 423 10.49 -12.03 1.86
N SER A 424 9.99 -12.75 2.88
CA SER A 424 10.41 -14.14 3.17
C SER A 424 10.11 -15.12 2.02
N ARG A 425 9.13 -14.83 1.15
CA ARG A 425 8.82 -15.69 -0.01
C ARG A 425 9.78 -15.41 -1.15
N LEU A 426 10.05 -14.13 -1.42
CA LEU A 426 10.99 -13.68 -2.44
C LEU A 426 12.42 -14.13 -2.11
N GLN A 427 12.85 -13.97 -0.87
CA GLN A 427 14.16 -14.42 -0.38
C GLN A 427 14.35 -15.94 -0.59
N ARG A 428 13.36 -16.75 -0.18
CA ARG A 428 13.38 -18.22 -0.39
C ARG A 428 13.43 -18.64 -1.84
N ARG A 429 13.06 -17.77 -2.78
CA ARG A 429 13.11 -18.07 -4.21
C ARG A 429 14.44 -17.66 -4.85
N VAL A 430 15.01 -16.56 -4.39
CA VAL A 430 16.30 -16.07 -4.88
C VAL A 430 17.45 -16.92 -4.35
N GLN A 431 17.40 -17.34 -3.09
CA GLN A 431 18.47 -18.09 -2.44
C GLN A 431 18.89 -19.35 -3.21
N PRO A 432 17.98 -20.27 -3.62
CA PRO A 432 18.39 -21.46 -4.37
C PRO A 432 19.03 -21.15 -5.73
N ALA A 433 18.60 -20.07 -6.40
CA ALA A 433 19.18 -19.68 -7.69
C ALA A 433 20.62 -19.16 -7.53
N ILE A 434 20.90 -18.42 -6.44
CA ILE A 434 22.26 -17.98 -6.11
C ILE A 434 23.13 -19.17 -5.71
N GLU A 435 22.61 -20.09 -4.88
CA GLU A 435 23.34 -21.30 -4.47
C GLU A 435 23.66 -22.20 -5.68
N TYR A 436 22.70 -22.39 -6.59
CA TYR A 436 22.93 -23.07 -7.86
C TYR A 436 24.05 -22.40 -8.66
N ALA A 437 24.00 -21.06 -8.81
CA ALA A 437 25.03 -20.32 -9.52
C ALA A 437 26.43 -20.48 -8.90
N LYS A 438 26.53 -20.46 -7.56
CA LYS A 438 27.78 -20.68 -6.81
C LYS A 438 28.35 -22.07 -7.09
N THR A 439 27.51 -23.10 -7.19
CA THR A 439 27.97 -24.48 -7.47
C THR A 439 28.34 -24.76 -8.92
N ARG A 440 27.89 -23.92 -9.86
CA ARG A 440 27.98 -24.19 -11.30
C ARG A 440 29.08 -23.39 -12.00
N GLY A 441 29.40 -22.20 -11.50
CA GLY A 441 30.42 -21.34 -12.07
C GLY A 441 31.83 -21.67 -11.58
N ASP A 442 32.83 -21.53 -12.46
CA ASP A 442 34.25 -21.49 -12.07
C ASP A 442 34.69 -20.08 -11.63
N ALA A 443 33.74 -19.14 -11.64
CA ALA A 443 33.92 -17.71 -11.50
C ALA A 443 32.94 -17.12 -10.47
N PRO A 444 33.23 -15.90 -9.99
CA PRO A 444 32.29 -15.12 -9.19
C PRO A 444 30.85 -15.10 -9.73
N VAL A 445 29.86 -15.34 -8.88
CA VAL A 445 28.44 -15.26 -9.25
C VAL A 445 28.07 -13.81 -9.54
N LEU A 446 27.40 -13.58 -10.66
CA LEU A 446 26.84 -12.28 -10.99
C LEU A 446 25.36 -12.27 -10.58
N VAL A 447 24.93 -11.25 -9.84
CA VAL A 447 23.53 -11.06 -9.48
C VAL A 447 23.07 -9.71 -10.02
N ALA A 448 22.11 -9.71 -10.94
CA ALA A 448 21.55 -8.50 -11.51
C ALA A 448 20.12 -8.25 -11.00
N GLY A 449 19.87 -7.12 -10.36
CA GLY A 449 18.55 -6.68 -9.93
C GLY A 449 18.06 -5.47 -10.74
N HIS A 450 16.79 -5.47 -11.16
CA HIS A 450 16.13 -4.27 -11.70
C HIS A 450 15.03 -3.79 -10.77
N SER A 451 14.93 -2.48 -10.54
CA SER A 451 13.90 -1.90 -9.68
C SER A 451 13.88 -2.59 -8.30
N GLN A 452 12.73 -3.06 -7.80
CA GLN A 452 12.63 -3.84 -6.57
C GLN A 452 13.48 -5.12 -6.54
N GLY A 453 13.83 -5.70 -7.68
CA GLY A 453 14.79 -6.81 -7.77
C GLY A 453 16.16 -6.43 -7.21
N SER A 454 16.55 -5.16 -7.30
CA SER A 454 17.77 -4.63 -6.69
C SER A 454 17.71 -4.71 -5.16
N VAL A 455 16.56 -4.38 -4.58
CA VAL A 455 16.32 -4.41 -3.15
C VAL A 455 16.38 -5.84 -2.63
N ILE A 456 15.71 -6.76 -3.33
CA ILE A 456 15.66 -8.18 -2.95
C ILE A 456 17.04 -8.82 -3.10
N ALA A 457 17.75 -8.55 -4.20
CA ALA A 457 19.11 -9.04 -4.42
C ALA A 457 20.02 -8.62 -3.26
N LEU A 458 20.00 -7.33 -2.92
CA LEU A 458 20.81 -6.80 -1.82
C LEU A 458 20.40 -7.38 -0.46
N ASP A 459 19.10 -7.56 -0.22
CA ASP A 459 18.57 -8.15 1.02
C ASP A 459 19.02 -9.60 1.20
N VAL A 460 18.99 -10.41 0.14
CA VAL A 460 19.43 -11.81 0.18
C VAL A 460 20.95 -11.90 0.34
N LEU A 461 21.70 -11.17 -0.48
CA LEU A 461 23.16 -11.19 -0.43
C LEU A 461 23.71 -10.69 0.91
N GLY A 462 23.10 -9.67 1.49
CA GLY A 462 23.56 -9.13 2.77
C GLY A 462 23.17 -9.95 4.00
N GLN A 463 22.31 -10.97 3.83
CA GLN A 463 21.95 -11.91 4.90
C GLN A 463 22.82 -13.19 4.88
N ASP A 464 23.65 -13.42 3.86
CA ASP A 464 24.48 -14.62 3.78
C ASP A 464 25.67 -14.52 4.76
N VAL A 465 25.48 -15.05 5.97
CA VAL A 465 26.46 -15.01 7.08
C VAL A 465 27.63 -15.96 6.83
N LYS A 466 27.48 -16.93 5.92
CA LYS A 466 28.50 -17.96 5.68
C LYS A 466 29.69 -17.44 4.90
N ASP A 467 29.56 -16.30 4.25
CA ASP A 467 30.63 -15.71 3.45
C ASP A 467 31.54 -14.82 4.30
N ASP A 468 32.77 -15.28 4.49
CA ASP A 468 33.92 -14.63 5.13
C ASP A 468 34.48 -13.41 4.34
N GLY A 469 33.64 -12.77 3.51
CA GLY A 469 33.93 -11.53 2.82
C GLY A 469 34.66 -11.68 1.47
N ASN A 470 34.98 -12.91 1.07
CA ASN A 470 35.78 -13.19 -0.12
C ASN A 470 35.02 -13.90 -1.25
N ASP A 471 33.71 -14.11 -1.09
CA ASP A 471 32.97 -15.17 -1.81
C ASP A 471 32.47 -14.79 -3.22
N GLY A 472 33.25 -13.95 -3.93
CA GLY A 472 33.09 -13.79 -5.37
C GLY A 472 31.66 -13.50 -5.82
N THR A 473 30.90 -12.64 -5.13
CA THR A 473 29.59 -12.21 -5.64
C THR A 473 29.66 -10.77 -6.13
N PHE A 474 29.14 -10.54 -7.33
CA PHE A 474 29.14 -9.24 -7.99
C PHE A 474 27.70 -8.77 -8.19
N LEU A 475 27.32 -7.69 -7.50
CA LEU A 475 25.97 -7.14 -7.59
C LEU A 475 25.90 -6.08 -8.69
N ILE A 476 24.92 -6.23 -9.58
CA ILE A 476 24.57 -5.26 -10.62
C ILE A 476 23.15 -4.80 -10.32
N THR A 477 22.94 -3.52 -10.10
CA THR A 477 21.59 -2.97 -9.94
C THR A 477 21.27 -2.00 -11.05
N ALA A 478 20.01 -1.96 -11.46
CA ALA A 478 19.54 -1.07 -12.52
C ALA A 478 18.24 -0.40 -12.11
N GLY A 479 18.19 0.93 -12.18
CA GLY A 479 17.03 1.70 -11.73
C GLY A 479 16.68 1.41 -10.27
N SER A 480 17.68 1.29 -9.40
CA SER A 480 17.49 0.80 -8.03
C SER A 480 16.78 1.83 -7.12
N PRO A 481 15.66 1.46 -6.47
CA PRO A 481 14.90 2.33 -5.58
C PRO A 481 15.38 2.27 -4.12
N ILE A 482 16.51 1.61 -3.82
CA ILE A 482 16.99 1.37 -2.45
C ILE A 482 17.12 2.71 -1.70
N HIS A 483 17.93 3.64 -2.19
CA HIS A 483 18.11 4.93 -1.54
C HIS A 483 16.85 5.82 -1.61
N SER A 484 16.27 5.99 -2.80
CA SER A 484 15.19 6.96 -3.05
C SER A 484 13.87 6.60 -2.37
N LEU A 485 13.42 5.35 -2.49
CA LEU A 485 12.10 4.91 -2.04
C LEU A 485 12.18 4.19 -0.70
N TYR A 486 13.09 3.23 -0.55
CA TYR A 486 13.14 2.39 0.64
C TYR A 486 13.74 3.15 1.81
N GLU A 487 14.98 3.63 1.69
CA GLU A 487 15.70 4.31 2.78
C GLU A 487 15.15 5.72 3.02
N SER A 488 15.13 6.57 1.99
CA SER A 488 14.82 8.00 2.13
C SER A 488 13.33 8.32 2.28
N PHE A 489 12.45 7.56 1.62
CA PHE A 489 11.01 7.82 1.67
C PHE A 489 10.28 6.94 2.70
N LEU A 490 10.51 5.62 2.71
CA LEU A 490 9.84 4.72 3.65
C LEU A 490 10.59 4.57 5.00
N GLY A 491 11.88 4.90 5.06
CA GLY A 491 12.70 4.64 6.25
C GLY A 491 12.90 3.14 6.50
N SER A 492 12.99 2.35 5.43
CA SER A 492 13.17 0.90 5.45
C SER A 492 14.46 0.56 4.72
N SER A 493 15.33 -0.23 5.32
CA SER A 493 16.58 -0.69 4.72
C SER A 493 16.54 -2.20 4.48
N PRO A 494 17.33 -2.75 3.55
CA PRO A 494 17.55 -4.19 3.48
C PRO A 494 18.08 -4.79 4.79
N GLY A 495 19.02 -4.11 5.46
CA GLY A 495 19.65 -4.64 6.67
C GLY A 495 18.76 -4.73 7.90
N GLY A 496 17.82 -3.80 8.09
CA GLY A 496 16.96 -3.82 9.27
C GLY A 496 15.88 -4.92 9.26
N ARG A 497 15.77 -5.70 8.16
CA ARG A 497 14.90 -6.88 8.05
C ARG A 497 15.58 -8.21 8.37
N ALA A 498 16.90 -8.23 8.61
CA ALA A 498 17.60 -9.46 8.94
C ALA A 498 17.02 -10.12 10.22
N LYS A 499 16.55 -11.38 10.09
CA LYS A 499 15.93 -12.13 11.20
C LYS A 499 16.86 -12.30 12.40
N ASN A 500 18.17 -12.36 12.14
CA ASN A 500 19.20 -12.35 13.16
C ASN A 500 19.82 -10.95 13.23
N ARG A 501 19.36 -10.09 14.16
CA ARG A 501 20.01 -8.79 14.44
C ARG A 501 21.49 -8.91 14.83
N ARG A 502 21.94 -10.11 15.23
CA ARG A 502 23.35 -10.43 15.51
C ARG A 502 24.18 -10.71 14.26
N ALA A 503 23.55 -11.13 13.16
CA ALA A 503 24.21 -11.21 11.87
C ALA A 503 24.29 -9.79 11.31
N GLN A 504 25.50 -9.23 11.23
CA GLN A 504 25.72 -7.94 10.60
C GLN A 504 25.32 -8.06 9.13
N PHE A 505 24.37 -7.25 8.70
CA PHE A 505 24.05 -7.11 7.28
C PHE A 505 25.30 -6.63 6.55
N ARG A 506 25.71 -7.34 5.49
CA ARG A 506 26.92 -6.99 4.73
C ARG A 506 26.54 -6.46 3.36
N THR A 507 27.03 -5.28 3.02
CA THR A 507 26.95 -4.81 1.65
C THR A 507 27.91 -5.63 0.77
N PRO A 508 27.52 -6.00 -0.46
CA PRO A 508 28.43 -6.67 -1.38
C PRO A 508 29.71 -5.86 -1.60
N THR A 509 30.85 -6.54 -1.62
CA THR A 509 32.17 -5.90 -1.83
C THR A 509 32.31 -5.30 -3.22
N ARG A 510 31.57 -5.83 -4.20
CA ARG A 510 31.53 -5.32 -5.56
C ARG A 510 30.10 -5.07 -5.99
N TRP A 511 29.79 -3.80 -6.22
CA TRP A 511 28.45 -3.37 -6.59
C TRP A 511 28.54 -2.27 -7.66
N ILE A 512 27.94 -2.51 -8.82
CA ILE A 512 27.66 -1.48 -9.83
C ILE A 512 26.19 -1.12 -9.79
N ASN A 513 25.88 0.17 -9.68
CA ASN A 513 24.52 0.69 -9.84
C ASN A 513 24.40 1.50 -11.14
N LEU A 514 23.45 1.09 -11.98
CA LEU A 514 23.20 1.65 -13.29
C LEU A 514 22.00 2.59 -13.21
N VAL A 515 22.22 3.87 -13.51
CA VAL A 515 21.22 4.94 -13.39
C VAL A 515 20.91 5.58 -14.75
N ARG A 516 19.77 6.28 -14.83
CA ARG A 516 19.36 7.07 -15.99
C ARG A 516 18.76 8.39 -15.52
N ASN A 517 18.98 9.46 -16.28
CA ASN A 517 18.55 10.81 -15.93
C ASN A 517 17.02 11.02 -15.90
N GLY A 518 16.26 10.11 -16.54
CA GLY A 518 14.79 10.17 -16.60
C GLY A 518 14.10 9.13 -15.70
N ASP A 519 14.85 8.33 -14.95
CA ASP A 519 14.29 7.36 -14.02
C ASP A 519 13.79 8.07 -12.75
N TYR A 520 12.49 7.95 -12.48
CA TYR A 520 11.85 8.55 -11.30
C TYR A 520 11.80 7.61 -10.10
N VAL A 521 12.00 6.31 -10.32
CA VAL A 521 12.00 5.27 -9.29
C VAL A 521 13.44 5.05 -8.81
N GLY A 522 14.33 4.77 -9.76
CA GLY A 522 15.75 4.53 -9.51
C GLY A 522 16.55 5.82 -9.26
N GLY A 523 17.68 5.68 -8.57
CA GLY A 523 18.64 6.76 -8.37
C GLY A 523 20.02 6.24 -7.98
N GLU A 524 20.93 7.18 -7.71
CA GLU A 524 22.23 6.90 -7.11
C GLU A 524 22.05 6.38 -5.67
N GLN A 525 22.95 5.49 -5.24
CA GLN A 525 22.94 4.89 -3.91
C GLN A 525 23.77 5.67 -2.90
N ASN A 526 24.71 6.51 -3.36
CA ASN A 526 25.57 7.34 -2.52
C ASN A 526 26.35 6.55 -1.47
N LYS A 527 26.78 5.34 -1.81
CA LYS A 527 27.56 4.45 -0.93
C LYS A 527 28.98 4.32 -1.48
N SER A 528 29.97 4.38 -0.58
CA SER A 528 31.39 4.40 -0.95
C SER A 528 31.87 3.15 -1.70
N ASN A 529 31.20 2.01 -1.50
CA ASN A 529 31.50 0.74 -2.15
C ASN A 529 30.65 0.48 -3.42
N VAL A 530 29.96 1.49 -3.94
CA VAL A 530 29.09 1.37 -5.12
C VAL A 530 29.65 2.20 -6.27
N ILE A 531 29.85 1.55 -7.41
CA ILE A 531 30.24 2.21 -8.66
C ILE A 531 28.96 2.66 -9.36
N GLU A 532 28.75 3.98 -9.40
CA GLU A 532 27.60 4.60 -10.07
C GLU A 532 27.89 4.81 -11.56
N GLU A 533 27.08 4.23 -12.43
CA GLU A 533 27.23 4.30 -13.89
C GLU A 533 25.97 4.89 -14.53
N ASN A 534 26.11 6.08 -15.12
CA ASN A 534 25.00 6.76 -15.79
C ASN A 534 24.90 6.34 -17.25
N LEU A 535 23.78 5.69 -17.60
CA LEU A 535 23.47 5.23 -18.96
C LEU A 535 22.87 6.32 -19.85
N GLY A 536 22.81 7.57 -19.38
CA GLY A 536 22.30 8.72 -20.09
C GLY A 536 20.78 8.90 -19.95
N VAL A 537 20.13 9.28 -21.06
CA VAL A 537 18.70 9.56 -21.09
C VAL A 537 17.90 8.26 -21.19
N GLY A 538 16.88 8.13 -20.36
CA GLY A 538 15.88 7.06 -20.44
C GLY A 538 15.02 6.99 -19.19
N GLY A 539 13.88 6.32 -19.29
CA GLY A 539 12.99 6.07 -18.15
C GLY A 539 13.38 4.83 -17.35
N HIS A 540 12.51 4.45 -16.42
CA HIS A 540 12.69 3.33 -15.49
C HIS A 540 12.72 1.93 -16.17
N THR A 541 12.19 1.81 -17.39
CA THR A 541 12.06 0.53 -18.10
C THR A 541 13.12 0.34 -19.18
N GLY A 542 13.38 -0.92 -19.56
CA GLY A 542 14.28 -1.24 -20.68
C GLY A 542 15.76 -1.03 -20.40
N TYR A 543 16.20 -1.14 -19.14
CA TYR A 543 17.62 -1.12 -18.76
C TYR A 543 18.42 -2.20 -19.49
N TRP A 544 17.97 -3.45 -19.42
CA TRP A 544 18.67 -4.62 -19.97
C TRP A 544 18.86 -4.62 -21.49
N LYS A 545 18.05 -3.86 -22.21
CA LYS A 545 18.16 -3.70 -23.68
C LYS A 545 19.27 -2.74 -24.10
N ASN A 546 19.83 -1.95 -23.19
CA ASN A 546 20.86 -0.97 -23.53
C ASN A 546 22.21 -1.67 -23.73
N PRO A 547 22.80 -1.67 -24.94
CA PRO A 547 24.09 -2.33 -25.18
C PRO A 547 25.24 -1.76 -24.33
N ASN A 548 25.21 -0.46 -24.06
CA ASN A 548 26.24 0.22 -23.26
C ASN A 548 26.27 -0.28 -21.81
N LEU A 549 25.14 -0.79 -21.30
CA LEU A 549 25.08 -1.40 -19.97
C LEU A 549 26.02 -2.61 -19.92
N TRP A 550 25.94 -3.48 -20.92
CA TRP A 550 26.71 -4.72 -20.95
C TRP A 550 28.19 -4.46 -21.19
N ASP A 551 28.55 -3.41 -21.94
CA ASP A 551 29.95 -2.98 -22.07
C ASP A 551 30.56 -2.62 -20.71
N ARG A 552 29.81 -1.89 -19.87
CA ARG A 552 30.25 -1.54 -18.51
C ARG A 552 30.34 -2.76 -17.60
N VAL A 553 29.32 -3.63 -17.64
CA VAL A 553 29.29 -4.85 -16.83
C VAL A 553 30.47 -5.76 -17.19
N LEU A 554 30.66 -6.07 -18.48
CA LEU A 554 31.74 -6.95 -18.94
C LEU A 554 33.12 -6.38 -18.65
N ALA A 555 33.31 -5.05 -18.74
CA ALA A 555 34.57 -4.40 -18.41
C ALA A 555 34.90 -4.43 -16.91
N ALA A 556 33.89 -4.45 -16.05
CA ALA A 556 34.05 -4.47 -14.60
C ALA A 556 34.02 -5.88 -13.99
N MET A 557 33.76 -6.91 -14.80
CA MET A 557 33.81 -8.28 -14.34
C MET A 557 35.24 -8.67 -13.93
N PRO A 558 35.41 -9.41 -12.82
CA PRO A 558 36.70 -10.00 -12.48
C PRO A 558 37.23 -10.90 -13.59
N SER A 559 38.53 -10.84 -13.82
CA SER A 559 39.27 -11.74 -14.71
C SER A 559 39.39 -13.17 -14.19
#